data_AF-A0A815C537-F1
#
_entry.id   AF-A0A815C537-F1
#
_cell.length_a   1.000
_cell.length_b   1.000
_cell.length_c   1.000
_cell.angle_alpha   90.00
_cell.angle_beta   90.00
_cell.angle_gamma   90.00
#
_symmetry.space_group_name_H-M   'P 1'
#
loop_
_entity.id
_entity.type
_entity.pdbx_description
1 polymer ?
#
loop_
_entity_poly.entity_id
_entity_poly.type
_entity_poly.pdbx_seq_one_letter_code
_entity_poly.pdbx_strand_id
1 'polypeptide(L)'
;MSNGKFSSVNLNGVSFDRTRLDNAKFDDSSLLCARFIGANLSGADFGNSDLTGAHFSNSDLSGAKITQDQIKQASFDNVIMPNGEKTAATEETSSTLSTTTTTTSSSSSSTTEARSSTEATSSTAEAISSTTVAATEATTEGTSSTAATSWTTTSIVSNVTFLNQTIYAVGLNPWSVAVSDVNSDNKSDIVIANQGSDTISVLLNTGNGIFSSETTYAVGGNPYSVAVGDVDRDNKPDIIAANGGSDTVSVLLNTGNGTFFPQTTYEVGIDAWSVAVADVNCDNKLDIVSAHRRSYAVSVLLNTGNGTFSPQNSYAVGQRSRSVAVTDVNCDNKPDIVVASYDENTVSVLLQC
;
A
#
# COMPACT_ATOMS: atom_id res chain seq x y z
N MET A 1 -27.72 1.77 3.10
CA MET A 1 -27.93 2.15 4.50
C MET A 1 -28.15 3.66 4.54
N SER A 2 -29.39 4.13 4.53
CA SER A 2 -29.65 5.57 4.71
C SER A 2 -29.33 5.98 6.15
N ASN A 3 -28.84 7.20 6.35
CA ASN A 3 -28.46 7.75 7.67
C ASN A 3 -27.31 7.02 8.40
N GLY A 4 -26.34 6.47 7.65
CA GLY A 4 -25.13 5.89 8.25
C GLY A 4 -24.36 6.91 9.10
N LYS A 5 -23.79 6.47 10.23
CA LYS A 5 -22.98 7.32 11.13
C LYS A 5 -21.52 6.91 11.04
N PHE A 6 -20.72 7.76 10.41
CA PHE A 6 -19.30 7.58 10.12
C PHE A 6 -18.49 8.83 10.52
N SER A 7 -18.97 9.56 11.53
CA SER A 7 -18.27 10.75 12.03
C SER A 7 -17.00 10.34 12.80
N SER A 8 -15.92 11.11 12.65
CA SER A 8 -14.67 10.96 13.41
C SER A 8 -14.00 9.58 13.32
N VAL A 9 -14.17 8.87 12.20
CA VAL A 9 -13.51 7.56 11.95
C VAL A 9 -12.50 7.65 10.81
N ASN A 10 -11.56 6.71 10.79
CA ASN A 10 -10.65 6.51 9.66
C ASN A 10 -11.28 5.53 8.67
N LEU A 11 -11.58 6.03 7.46
CA LEU A 11 -12.18 5.31 6.35
C LEU A 11 -11.31 5.40 5.08
N ASN A 12 -10.00 5.55 5.25
CA ASN A 12 -9.07 5.65 4.15
C ASN A 12 -9.12 4.40 3.25
N GLY A 13 -9.23 4.60 1.94
CA GLY A 13 -9.30 3.55 0.92
C GLY A 13 -10.60 2.72 0.95
N VAL A 14 -11.57 3.06 1.81
CA VAL A 14 -12.82 2.29 1.90
C VAL A 14 -13.68 2.53 0.66
N SER A 15 -14.22 1.44 0.11
CA SER A 15 -15.14 1.47 -1.03
C SER A 15 -16.60 1.43 -0.58
N PHE A 16 -17.32 2.51 -0.87
CA PHE A 16 -18.77 2.68 -0.73
C PHE A 16 -19.51 2.62 -2.07
N ASP A 17 -18.89 2.02 -3.09
CA ASP A 17 -19.43 1.99 -4.45
C ASP A 17 -20.84 1.41 -4.51
N ARG A 18 -21.71 2.07 -5.29
CA ARG A 18 -23.11 1.69 -5.53
C ARG A 18 -23.94 1.50 -4.25
N THR A 19 -23.52 2.12 -3.15
CA THR A 19 -24.26 2.08 -1.90
C THR A 19 -25.28 3.23 -1.81
N ARG A 20 -26.29 3.03 -0.97
CA ARG A 20 -27.20 4.10 -0.55
C ARG A 20 -26.74 4.66 0.78
N LEU A 21 -26.33 5.91 0.81
CA LEU A 21 -25.76 6.65 1.93
C LEU A 21 -26.42 8.05 2.04
N ASP A 22 -27.67 8.15 1.61
CA ASP A 22 -28.45 9.37 1.75
C ASP A 22 -28.50 9.80 3.23
N ASN A 23 -28.20 11.07 3.49
CA ASN A 23 -28.07 11.68 4.82
C ASN A 23 -27.03 11.03 5.75
N ALA A 24 -26.07 10.28 5.20
CA ALA A 24 -24.97 9.74 6.00
C ALA A 24 -24.07 10.85 6.54
N LYS A 25 -23.49 10.61 7.71
CA LYS A 25 -22.62 11.54 8.41
C LYS A 25 -21.17 11.07 8.33
N PHE A 26 -20.33 11.84 7.65
CA PHE A 26 -18.89 11.65 7.49
C PHE A 26 -18.09 12.79 8.12
N ASP A 27 -18.72 13.62 8.95
CA ASP A 27 -18.09 14.78 9.56
C ASP A 27 -16.86 14.41 10.41
N ASP A 28 -15.80 15.21 10.31
CA ASP A 28 -14.50 15.02 10.99
C ASP A 28 -13.82 13.65 10.70
N SER A 29 -14.21 12.97 9.61
CA SER A 29 -13.62 11.67 9.23
C SER A 29 -12.44 11.81 8.25
N SER A 30 -11.59 10.79 8.22
CA SER A 30 -10.53 10.66 7.20
C SER A 30 -11.03 9.75 6.08
N LEU A 31 -11.13 10.27 4.85
CA LEU A 31 -11.65 9.60 3.66
C LEU A 31 -10.63 9.61 2.52
N LEU A 32 -9.34 9.59 2.86
CA LEU A 32 -8.23 9.57 1.90
C LEU A 32 -8.40 8.38 0.92
N CYS A 33 -8.38 8.64 -0.37
CA CYS A 33 -8.65 7.67 -1.44
C CYS A 33 -9.97 6.86 -1.28
N ALA A 34 -10.95 7.33 -0.51
CA ALA A 34 -12.22 6.61 -0.36
C ALA A 34 -13.02 6.63 -1.67
N ARG A 35 -13.71 5.53 -2.00
CA ARG A 35 -14.51 5.44 -3.23
C ARG A 35 -16.00 5.50 -2.95
N PHE A 36 -16.71 6.28 -3.76
CA PHE A 36 -18.16 6.48 -3.72
C PHE A 36 -18.78 6.31 -5.11
N ILE A 37 -18.20 5.46 -5.96
CA ILE A 37 -18.57 5.37 -7.37
C ILE A 37 -20.01 4.87 -7.50
N GLY A 38 -20.87 5.68 -8.11
CA GLY A 38 -22.30 5.37 -8.26
C GLY A 38 -23.09 5.34 -6.94
N ALA A 39 -22.53 5.89 -5.84
CA ALA A 39 -23.23 5.96 -4.57
C ALA A 39 -24.32 7.05 -4.57
N ASN A 40 -25.38 6.85 -3.79
CA ASN A 40 -26.31 7.92 -3.46
C ASN A 40 -25.88 8.55 -2.13
N LEU A 41 -25.43 9.80 -2.17
CA LEU A 41 -24.93 10.61 -1.07
C LEU A 41 -25.78 11.87 -0.87
N SER A 42 -27.02 11.87 -1.37
CA SER A 42 -27.91 13.02 -1.24
C SER A 42 -28.08 13.41 0.24
N GLY A 43 -27.88 14.69 0.56
CA GLY A 43 -27.94 15.20 1.93
C GLY A 43 -26.83 14.72 2.88
N ALA A 44 -25.81 14.00 2.40
CA ALA A 44 -24.71 13.55 3.25
C ALA A 44 -23.89 14.72 3.82
N ASP A 45 -23.31 14.53 5.00
CA ASP A 45 -22.52 15.55 5.70
C ASP A 45 -21.04 15.20 5.69
N PHE A 46 -20.22 15.96 4.96
CA PHE A 46 -18.77 15.78 4.89
C PHE A 46 -18.00 16.85 5.69
N GLY A 47 -18.66 17.60 6.59
CA GLY A 47 -18.02 18.72 7.30
C GLY A 47 -16.67 18.37 7.91
N ASN A 48 -15.63 19.16 7.60
CA ASN A 48 -14.23 18.97 8.06
C ASN A 48 -13.56 17.63 7.72
N SER A 49 -14.20 16.76 6.94
CA SER A 49 -13.55 15.51 6.51
C SER A 49 -12.41 15.76 5.53
N ASP A 50 -11.41 14.90 5.57
CA ASP A 50 -10.33 14.87 4.57
C ASP A 50 -10.76 14.02 3.38
N LEU A 51 -10.98 14.67 2.24
CA LEU A 51 -11.44 14.03 0.99
C LEU A 51 -10.31 13.89 -0.04
N THR A 52 -9.04 14.02 0.38
CA THR A 52 -7.88 13.92 -0.51
C THR A 52 -7.93 12.62 -1.31
N GLY A 53 -7.97 12.75 -2.64
CA GLY A 53 -8.04 11.65 -3.59
C GLY A 53 -9.33 10.82 -3.55
N ALA A 54 -10.40 11.26 -2.88
CA ALA A 54 -11.65 10.53 -2.89
C ALA A 54 -12.31 10.54 -4.28
N HIS A 55 -12.99 9.45 -4.65
CA HIS A 55 -13.60 9.29 -5.98
C HIS A 55 -15.12 9.25 -5.90
N PHE A 56 -15.78 10.23 -6.53
CA PHE A 56 -17.25 10.35 -6.52
C PHE A 56 -17.90 9.99 -7.86
N SER A 57 -17.18 9.42 -8.82
CA SER A 57 -17.67 9.28 -10.19
C SER A 57 -19.06 8.63 -10.28
N ASN A 58 -19.97 9.20 -11.06
CA ASN A 58 -21.36 8.75 -11.24
C ASN A 58 -22.24 8.80 -9.96
N SER A 59 -21.83 9.49 -8.91
CA SER A 59 -22.60 9.59 -7.66
C SER A 59 -23.61 10.77 -7.65
N ASP A 60 -24.48 10.75 -6.64
CA ASP A 60 -25.43 11.84 -6.36
C ASP A 60 -25.10 12.49 -5.01
N LEU A 61 -24.56 13.70 -5.02
CA LEU A 61 -24.30 14.55 -3.85
C LEU A 61 -25.35 15.67 -3.69
N SER A 62 -26.53 15.57 -4.30
CA SER A 62 -27.55 16.61 -4.18
C SER A 62 -27.86 16.97 -2.71
N GLY A 63 -27.73 18.26 -2.37
CA GLY A 63 -27.92 18.74 -0.99
C GLY A 63 -26.87 18.29 0.03
N ALA A 64 -25.78 17.63 -0.38
CA ALA A 64 -24.70 17.25 0.53
C ALA A 64 -23.95 18.49 1.07
N LYS A 65 -23.49 18.41 2.32
CA LYS A 65 -22.63 19.44 2.92
C LYS A 65 -21.17 19.12 2.62
N ILE A 66 -20.63 19.82 1.64
CA ILE A 66 -19.22 19.74 1.22
C ILE A 66 -18.73 21.14 0.88
N THR A 67 -17.48 21.44 1.23
CA THR A 67 -16.87 22.76 1.02
C THR A 67 -16.14 22.84 -0.33
N GLN A 68 -15.87 24.07 -0.81
CA GLN A 68 -15.11 24.28 -2.05
C GLN A 68 -13.68 23.74 -1.98
N ASP A 69 -13.04 23.80 -0.81
CA ASP A 69 -11.68 23.26 -0.65
C ASP A 69 -11.68 21.74 -0.67
N GLN A 70 -12.71 21.11 -0.11
CA GLN A 70 -12.94 19.66 -0.23
C GLN A 70 -13.24 19.22 -1.67
N ILE A 71 -13.95 20.02 -2.45
CA ILE A 71 -14.20 19.72 -3.87
C ILE A 71 -12.89 19.70 -4.68
N LYS A 72 -11.86 20.46 -4.29
CA LYS A 72 -10.54 20.43 -4.94
C LYS A 72 -9.71 19.19 -4.57
N GLN A 73 -10.09 18.50 -3.51
CA GLN A 73 -9.35 17.35 -3.00
C GLN A 73 -9.74 16.04 -3.69
N ALA A 74 -10.87 15.99 -4.39
CA ALA A 74 -11.49 14.75 -4.87
C ALA A 74 -11.86 14.82 -6.36
N SER A 75 -12.10 13.66 -6.99
CA SER A 75 -12.62 13.56 -8.36
C SER A 75 -14.15 13.53 -8.39
N PHE A 76 -14.74 14.27 -9.33
CA PHE A 76 -16.19 14.44 -9.49
C PHE A 76 -16.66 14.24 -10.93
N ASP A 77 -16.34 13.10 -11.55
CA ASP A 77 -16.79 12.81 -12.92
C ASP A 77 -18.26 12.37 -13.01
N ASN A 78 -19.07 13.06 -13.81
CA ASN A 78 -20.49 12.70 -14.04
C ASN A 78 -21.32 12.66 -12.73
N VAL A 79 -21.09 13.61 -11.83
CA VAL A 79 -21.66 13.69 -10.48
C VAL A 79 -22.77 14.72 -10.42
N ILE A 80 -23.83 14.46 -9.65
CA ILE A 80 -24.81 15.48 -9.28
C ILE A 80 -24.28 16.22 -8.05
N MET A 81 -23.90 17.49 -8.22
CA MET A 81 -23.31 18.33 -7.18
C MET A 81 -24.34 18.78 -6.12
N PRO A 82 -23.89 19.33 -4.97
CA PRO A 82 -24.78 19.81 -3.91
C PRO A 82 -25.87 20.79 -4.36
N ASN A 83 -25.59 21.62 -5.35
CA ASN A 83 -26.53 22.57 -5.94
C ASN A 83 -27.52 21.92 -6.93
N GLY A 84 -27.41 20.61 -7.19
CA GLY A 84 -28.23 19.86 -8.14
C GLY A 84 -27.71 19.91 -9.58
N GLU A 85 -26.61 20.63 -9.86
CA GLU A 85 -26.00 20.65 -11.19
C GLU A 85 -25.18 19.39 -11.44
N LYS A 86 -25.14 18.94 -12.69
CA LYS A 86 -24.39 17.75 -13.05
C LYS A 86 -23.04 18.13 -13.64
N THR A 87 -21.95 17.55 -13.13
CA THR A 87 -20.62 17.71 -13.74
C THR A 87 -20.55 16.95 -15.07
N ALA A 88 -19.76 17.48 -16.00
CA ALA A 88 -19.38 16.74 -17.19
C ALA A 88 -18.44 15.58 -16.82
N ALA A 89 -18.40 14.54 -17.63
CA ALA A 89 -17.30 13.58 -17.57
C ALA A 89 -16.02 14.30 -18.04
N THR A 90 -14.92 14.16 -17.31
CA THR A 90 -13.62 14.45 -17.91
C THR A 90 -13.36 13.37 -18.97
N GLU A 91 -13.37 13.75 -20.24
CA GLU A 91 -12.72 12.93 -21.26
C GLU A 91 -11.22 13.12 -21.07
N GLU A 92 -10.48 12.05 -20.75
CA GLU A 92 -9.02 12.04 -20.82
C GLU A 92 -8.59 12.32 -22.27
N THR A 93 -8.51 13.59 -22.61
CA THR A 93 -7.92 14.05 -23.87
C THR A 93 -6.49 14.44 -23.59
N SER A 94 -5.59 13.51 -23.94
CA SER A 94 -4.15 13.71 -24.01
C SER A 94 -3.83 14.97 -24.82
N SER A 95 -3.39 16.06 -24.17
CA SER A 95 -2.57 17.08 -24.83
C SER A 95 -1.84 17.98 -23.82
N THR A 96 -0.54 18.08 -24.08
CA THR A 96 0.50 18.86 -23.42
C THR A 96 0.23 20.37 -23.40
N LEU A 97 0.57 21.06 -22.31
CA LEU A 97 1.19 22.39 -22.41
C LEU A 97 2.10 22.72 -21.22
N SER A 98 3.35 23.00 -21.57
CA SER A 98 4.45 23.49 -20.75
C SER A 98 4.19 24.89 -20.19
N THR A 99 4.56 25.12 -18.93
CA THR A 99 5.09 26.43 -18.51
C THR A 99 6.16 26.30 -17.43
N THR A 100 7.37 26.66 -17.84
CA THR A 100 8.56 27.01 -17.07
C THR A 100 8.27 28.03 -15.97
N THR A 101 8.74 27.79 -14.74
CA THR A 101 9.17 28.89 -13.86
C THR A 101 10.37 28.48 -13.02
N THR A 102 11.50 29.13 -13.32
CA THR A 102 12.74 29.20 -12.56
C THR A 102 12.57 30.02 -11.28
N THR A 103 13.06 29.54 -10.14
CA THR A 103 13.65 30.40 -9.09
C THR A 103 14.76 29.67 -8.33
N THR A 104 15.84 30.42 -8.13
CA THR A 104 17.11 30.11 -7.50
C THR A 104 17.18 30.65 -6.06
N SER A 105 17.79 29.91 -5.13
CA SER A 105 18.62 30.40 -4.00
C SER A 105 19.04 29.21 -3.12
N SER A 106 20.32 28.77 -3.04
CA SER A 106 21.41 29.25 -2.14
C SER A 106 20.92 29.55 -0.71
N SER A 107 21.48 29.09 0.41
CA SER A 107 22.80 28.53 0.75
C SER A 107 22.82 28.25 2.27
N SER A 108 23.64 27.30 2.74
CA SER A 108 24.65 27.45 3.85
C SER A 108 24.76 26.26 4.83
N SER A 109 25.95 25.63 4.78
CA SER A 109 26.74 24.96 5.82
C SER A 109 26.77 25.71 7.18
N SER A 110 27.07 25.16 8.37
CA SER A 110 27.86 24.03 8.91
C SER A 110 27.38 23.78 10.36
N THR A 111 27.59 22.63 11.03
CA THR A 111 28.75 22.37 11.91
C THR A 111 28.82 20.90 12.39
N THR A 112 30.06 20.48 12.64
CA THR A 112 30.58 19.24 13.25
C THR A 112 30.29 19.04 14.75
N GLU A 113 30.12 17.79 15.20
CA GLU A 113 30.78 17.08 16.35
C GLU A 113 30.03 15.75 16.62
N ALA A 114 30.66 14.58 16.43
CA ALA A 114 31.47 13.80 17.37
C ALA A 114 30.68 13.01 18.47
N ARG A 115 30.33 11.76 18.11
CA ARG A 115 30.43 10.49 18.86
C ARG A 115 30.38 10.50 20.42
N SER A 116 29.36 9.85 21.00
CA SER A 116 29.54 8.93 22.14
C SER A 116 28.36 7.98 22.29
N SER A 117 28.68 6.72 22.56
CA SER A 117 27.84 5.58 22.90
C SER A 117 27.19 5.70 24.28
N THR A 118 25.95 5.23 24.41
CA THR A 118 25.45 4.59 25.64
C THR A 118 24.17 3.80 25.35
N GLU A 119 24.13 2.57 25.86
CA GLU A 119 23.01 1.65 25.87
C GLU A 119 21.77 2.28 26.53
N ALA A 120 20.59 2.05 25.94
CA ALA A 120 19.31 2.38 26.58
C ALA A 120 18.57 1.08 26.91
N THR A 121 18.66 0.72 28.18
CA THR A 121 17.82 -0.25 28.86
C THR A 121 16.37 0.21 28.92
N SER A 122 15.46 -0.70 28.59
CA SER A 122 14.05 -0.80 28.99
C SER A 122 13.54 0.28 29.96
N SER A 123 12.68 1.19 29.48
CA SER A 123 11.82 2.01 30.32
C SER A 123 10.36 1.55 30.18
N THR A 124 9.84 1.03 31.29
CA THR A 124 8.45 0.68 31.55
C THR A 124 7.51 1.87 31.31
N ALA A 125 6.43 1.64 30.56
CA ALA A 125 5.37 2.64 30.37
C ALA A 125 4.64 2.90 31.71
N GLU A 126 4.69 4.15 32.17
CA GLU A 126 3.87 4.66 33.27
C GLU A 126 2.39 4.68 32.87
N ALA A 127 1.53 4.18 33.77
CA ALA A 127 0.09 4.16 33.58
C ALA A 127 -0.50 5.59 33.64
N ILE A 128 -1.25 5.98 32.61
CA ILE A 128 -2.01 7.23 32.60
C ILE A 128 -3.20 7.08 33.56
N SER A 129 -3.22 7.91 34.60
CA SER A 129 -4.34 8.02 35.55
C SER A 129 -5.58 8.60 34.85
N SER A 130 -6.69 7.87 34.89
CA SER A 130 -7.98 8.31 34.36
C SER A 130 -8.50 9.49 35.16
N THR A 131 -8.56 10.67 34.54
CA THR A 131 -9.25 11.83 35.12
C THR A 131 -10.72 11.79 34.71
N THR A 132 -11.62 11.53 35.66
CA THR A 132 -13.06 11.64 35.45
C THR A 132 -13.45 13.13 35.39
N VAL A 133 -13.86 13.61 34.21
CA VAL A 133 -14.54 14.91 34.12
C VAL A 133 -16.02 14.69 34.46
N ALA A 134 -16.43 15.06 35.66
CA ALA A 134 -17.84 15.10 36.02
C ALA A 134 -18.48 16.35 35.39
N ALA A 135 -19.47 16.15 34.51
CA ALA A 135 -20.34 17.24 34.07
C ALA A 135 -21.27 17.61 35.23
N THR A 136 -21.12 18.82 35.77
CA THR A 136 -22.08 19.42 36.70
C THR A 136 -23.21 20.07 35.91
N GLU A 137 -24.44 19.54 36.00
CA GLU A 137 -25.64 20.24 35.54
C GLU A 137 -26.19 21.14 36.64
N ALA A 138 -26.45 22.41 36.29
CA ALA A 138 -27.26 23.32 37.09
C ALA A 138 -28.74 23.03 36.85
N THR A 139 -29.50 22.89 37.92
CA THR A 139 -30.92 22.54 37.91
C THR A 139 -31.82 23.74 37.58
N THR A 140 -32.74 23.57 36.63
CA THR A 140 -34.01 24.30 36.58
C THR A 140 -35.13 23.34 36.19
N GLU A 141 -36.21 23.35 36.98
CA GLU A 141 -37.37 22.46 36.87
C GLU A 141 -38.12 22.63 35.52
N GLY A 142 -38.49 21.49 34.92
CA GLY A 142 -39.39 21.47 33.76
C GLY A 142 -39.41 20.10 33.08
N THR A 143 -40.54 19.41 33.17
CA THR A 143 -40.84 18.07 32.65
C THR A 143 -40.43 17.82 31.18
N SER A 144 -39.56 16.84 30.92
CA SER A 144 -39.69 15.83 29.84
C SER A 144 -38.53 14.82 29.90
N SER A 145 -38.77 13.60 29.43
CA SER A 145 -37.87 12.46 29.52
C SER A 145 -36.56 12.67 28.77
N THR A 146 -35.43 12.29 29.35
CA THR A 146 -34.27 11.78 28.60
C THR A 146 -33.60 10.67 29.40
N ALA A 147 -33.58 9.46 28.84
CA ALA A 147 -32.73 8.40 29.34
C ALA A 147 -31.29 8.78 28.99
N ALA A 148 -30.49 9.13 30.01
CA ALA A 148 -29.06 9.29 29.87
C ALA A 148 -28.47 7.95 29.43
N THR A 149 -28.13 7.83 28.14
CA THR A 149 -27.33 6.72 27.63
C THR A 149 -25.87 7.09 27.87
N SER A 150 -25.32 6.61 28.98
CA SER A 150 -23.88 6.68 29.24
C SER A 150 -23.18 5.69 28.31
N TRP A 151 -22.48 6.22 27.30
CA TRP A 151 -21.55 5.42 26.50
C TRP A 151 -20.26 5.27 27.29
N THR A 152 -20.04 4.09 27.87
CA THR A 152 -18.73 3.72 28.42
C THR A 152 -17.84 3.29 27.25
N THR A 153 -16.99 4.20 26.77
CA THR A 153 -15.91 3.84 25.85
C THR A 153 -14.89 3.00 26.61
N THR A 154 -15.07 1.68 26.58
CA THR A 154 -14.08 0.75 27.11
C THR A 154 -12.92 0.75 26.12
N SER A 155 -11.86 1.50 26.44
CA SER A 155 -10.59 1.40 25.72
C SER A 155 -10.01 0.01 26.00
N ILE A 156 -10.28 -0.94 25.11
CA ILE A 156 -9.61 -2.25 25.09
C ILE A 156 -8.17 -2.02 24.65
N VAL A 157 -7.29 -1.78 25.61
CA VAL A 157 -5.85 -1.88 25.40
C VAL A 157 -5.52 -3.37 25.48
N SER A 158 -5.65 -4.10 24.38
CA SER A 158 -5.18 -5.47 24.31
C SER A 158 -3.66 -5.45 24.27
N ASN A 159 -3.01 -5.89 25.34
CA ASN A 159 -1.56 -6.12 25.33
C ASN A 159 -1.25 -7.16 24.24
N VAL A 160 -0.46 -6.78 23.24
CA VAL A 160 0.00 -7.70 22.20
C VAL A 160 0.99 -8.67 22.84
N THR A 161 0.67 -9.96 22.80
CA THR A 161 1.54 -11.04 23.29
C THR A 161 1.75 -12.08 22.21
N PHE A 162 2.97 -12.61 22.12
CA PHE A 162 3.34 -13.66 21.17
C PHE A 162 3.60 -14.96 21.91
N LEU A 163 3.27 -16.08 21.26
CA LEU A 163 3.72 -17.41 21.72
C LEU A 163 5.24 -17.55 21.54
N ASN A 164 5.82 -18.58 22.15
CA ASN A 164 7.22 -18.92 21.90
C ASN A 164 7.44 -19.23 20.41
N GLN A 165 8.57 -18.76 19.88
CA GLN A 165 8.96 -19.00 18.49
C GLN A 165 9.21 -20.49 18.22
N THR A 166 8.85 -20.92 17.02
CA THR A 166 9.31 -22.19 16.42
C THR A 166 10.34 -21.86 15.35
N ILE A 167 11.46 -22.58 15.34
CA ILE A 167 12.56 -22.35 14.40
C ILE A 167 12.46 -23.34 13.24
N TYR A 168 12.46 -22.83 12.01
CA TYR A 168 12.54 -23.61 10.78
C TYR A 168 13.87 -23.33 10.09
N ALA A 169 14.60 -24.40 9.76
CA ALA A 169 15.84 -24.28 8.99
C ALA A 169 15.50 -23.94 7.53
N VAL A 170 16.26 -23.01 6.97
CA VAL A 170 16.20 -22.64 5.55
C VAL A 170 17.62 -22.57 4.97
N GLY A 171 17.74 -22.20 3.69
CA GLY A 171 19.02 -21.95 3.03
C GLY A 171 19.91 -20.91 3.72
N LEU A 172 21.14 -20.77 3.23
CA LEU A 172 22.15 -19.90 3.84
C LEU A 172 21.87 -18.42 3.58
N ASN A 173 22.13 -17.59 4.59
CA ASN A 173 21.91 -16.14 4.59
C ASN A 173 20.52 -15.74 4.07
N PRO A 174 19.43 -16.17 4.73
CA PRO A 174 18.08 -15.73 4.35
C PRO A 174 17.97 -14.21 4.46
N TRP A 175 17.47 -13.55 3.42
CA TRP A 175 17.46 -12.08 3.31
C TRP A 175 16.06 -11.47 3.22
N SER A 176 15.14 -12.14 2.53
CA SER A 176 13.78 -11.64 2.29
C SER A 176 12.76 -12.75 2.51
N VAL A 177 11.57 -12.37 2.97
CA VAL A 177 10.41 -13.25 3.14
C VAL A 177 9.20 -12.68 2.42
N ALA A 178 8.46 -13.56 1.74
CA ALA A 178 7.12 -13.31 1.25
C ALA A 178 6.16 -14.37 1.80
N VAL A 179 4.88 -14.01 1.90
CA VAL A 179 3.82 -14.88 2.44
C VAL A 179 2.69 -14.92 1.43
N SER A 180 2.30 -16.13 1.02
CA SER A 180 1.22 -16.36 0.07
C SER A 180 0.78 -17.83 0.14
N ASP A 181 -0.46 -18.13 -0.20
CA ASP A 181 -0.90 -19.51 -0.40
C ASP A 181 -0.41 -20.00 -1.76
N VAL A 182 0.68 -20.77 -1.80
CA VAL A 182 1.30 -21.23 -3.06
C VAL A 182 0.87 -22.65 -3.44
N ASN A 183 0.03 -23.30 -2.64
CA ASN A 183 -0.48 -24.65 -2.93
C ASN A 183 -2.01 -24.71 -3.05
N SER A 184 -2.68 -23.56 -2.94
CA SER A 184 -4.13 -23.39 -3.04
C SER A 184 -4.92 -24.15 -1.96
N ASP A 185 -4.36 -24.32 -0.76
CA ASP A 185 -5.01 -24.97 0.37
C ASP A 185 -5.69 -23.98 1.36
N ASN A 186 -5.72 -22.69 1.01
CA ASN A 186 -6.19 -21.55 1.79
C ASN A 186 -5.40 -21.31 3.09
N LYS A 187 -4.15 -21.76 3.16
CA LYS A 187 -3.24 -21.41 4.25
C LYS A 187 -2.05 -20.67 3.66
N SER A 188 -1.71 -19.55 4.27
CA SER A 188 -0.54 -18.80 3.83
C SER A 188 0.73 -19.58 4.11
N ASP A 189 1.52 -19.80 3.08
CA ASP A 189 2.84 -20.42 3.10
C ASP A 189 3.94 -19.36 3.20
N ILE A 190 5.18 -19.81 3.40
CA ILE A 190 6.35 -18.94 3.51
C ILE A 190 7.29 -19.18 2.33
N VAL A 191 7.74 -18.09 1.70
CA VAL A 191 8.74 -18.09 0.63
C VAL A 191 9.92 -17.22 1.07
N ILE A 192 11.14 -17.76 1.01
CA ILE A 192 12.37 -17.09 1.50
C ILE A 192 13.41 -16.99 0.41
N ALA A 193 14.02 -15.81 0.23
CA ALA A 193 15.23 -15.64 -0.57
C ALA A 193 16.50 -15.92 0.25
N ASN A 194 17.29 -16.91 -0.16
CA ASN A 194 18.53 -17.31 0.52
C ASN A 194 19.75 -16.81 -0.26
N GLN A 195 20.23 -15.62 0.12
CA GLN A 195 21.30 -14.92 -0.57
C GLN A 195 22.60 -15.74 -0.67
N GLY A 196 22.88 -16.58 0.33
CA GLY A 196 24.12 -17.34 0.42
C GLY A 196 24.05 -18.71 -0.25
N SER A 197 22.85 -19.19 -0.59
CA SER A 197 22.63 -20.48 -1.26
C SER A 197 22.23 -20.36 -2.72
N ASP A 198 21.94 -19.15 -3.21
CA ASP A 198 21.38 -18.91 -4.55
C ASP A 198 20.07 -19.68 -4.79
N THR A 199 19.24 -19.78 -3.74
CA THR A 199 17.97 -20.49 -3.75
C THR A 199 16.84 -19.66 -3.16
N ILE A 200 15.61 -20.05 -3.53
CA ILE A 200 14.40 -19.74 -2.78
C ILE A 200 13.99 -20.97 -1.97
N SER A 201 13.60 -20.80 -0.71
CA SER A 201 12.96 -21.84 0.10
C SER A 201 11.45 -21.63 0.15
N VAL A 202 10.69 -22.71 0.00
CA VAL A 202 9.23 -22.73 0.17
C VAL A 202 8.90 -23.65 1.33
N LEU A 203 8.18 -23.13 2.33
CA LEU A 203 7.72 -23.87 3.49
C LEU A 203 6.20 -23.84 3.49
N LEU A 204 5.60 -25.00 3.23
CA LEU A 204 4.14 -25.12 3.17
C LEU A 204 3.54 -25.19 4.57
N ASN A 205 2.48 -24.44 4.79
CA ASN A 205 1.74 -24.37 6.04
C ASN A 205 0.84 -25.60 6.19
N THR A 206 1.13 -26.40 7.20
CA THR A 206 0.35 -27.60 7.52
C THR A 206 -0.90 -27.29 8.35
N GLY A 207 -1.02 -26.06 8.86
CA GLY A 207 -2.09 -25.58 9.72
C GLY A 207 -1.58 -25.04 11.06
N ASN A 208 -2.35 -24.13 11.66
CA ASN A 208 -2.07 -23.56 12.98
C ASN A 208 -0.67 -22.92 13.13
N GLY A 209 -0.11 -22.38 12.04
CA GLY A 209 1.24 -21.77 12.03
C GLY A 209 2.38 -22.78 12.08
N ILE A 210 2.12 -24.05 11.77
CA ILE A 210 3.12 -25.10 11.67
C ILE A 210 3.48 -25.32 10.20
N PHE A 211 4.77 -25.30 9.88
CA PHE A 211 5.26 -25.42 8.50
C PHE A 211 6.00 -26.74 8.28
N SER A 212 5.94 -27.22 7.05
CA SER A 212 6.75 -28.34 6.55
C SER A 212 8.23 -27.94 6.44
N SER A 213 9.10 -28.94 6.30
CA SER A 213 10.50 -28.70 5.91
C SER A 213 10.56 -27.98 4.57
N GLU A 214 11.58 -27.14 4.38
CA GLU A 214 11.75 -26.40 3.14
C GLU A 214 11.85 -27.31 1.91
N THR A 215 11.26 -26.86 0.82
CA THR A 215 11.64 -27.27 -0.54
C THR A 215 12.40 -26.12 -1.18
N THR A 216 13.54 -26.40 -1.79
CA THR A 216 14.41 -25.36 -2.38
C THR A 216 14.36 -25.35 -3.89
N TYR A 217 14.43 -24.15 -4.47
CA TYR A 217 14.46 -23.91 -5.90
C TYR A 217 15.64 -23.01 -6.23
N ALA A 218 16.44 -23.41 -7.23
CA ALA A 218 17.58 -22.62 -7.68
C ALA A 218 17.11 -21.34 -8.39
N VAL A 219 17.73 -20.21 -8.06
CA VAL A 219 17.51 -18.91 -8.70
C VAL A 219 18.82 -18.32 -9.21
N GLY A 220 18.85 -17.04 -9.59
CA GLY A 220 20.10 -16.36 -9.92
C GLY A 220 20.97 -16.16 -8.68
N GLY A 221 22.19 -15.67 -8.88
CA GLY A 221 23.17 -15.43 -7.83
C GLY A 221 22.76 -14.31 -6.87
N ASN A 222 22.95 -14.55 -5.58
CA ASN A 222 22.66 -13.63 -4.48
C ASN A 222 21.25 -13.04 -4.52
N PRO A 223 20.20 -13.86 -4.35
CA PRO A 223 18.83 -13.37 -4.27
C PRO A 223 18.64 -12.51 -3.02
N TYR A 224 18.27 -11.24 -3.19
CA TYR A 224 18.08 -10.27 -2.11
C TYR A 224 16.63 -9.99 -1.78
N SER A 225 15.71 -10.18 -2.73
CA SER A 225 14.29 -9.89 -2.54
C SER A 225 13.44 -10.94 -3.24
N VAL A 226 12.29 -11.26 -2.66
CA VAL A 226 11.30 -12.16 -3.23
C VAL A 226 9.91 -11.52 -3.14
N ALA A 227 9.16 -11.63 -4.24
CA ALA A 227 7.76 -11.26 -4.33
C ALA A 227 6.96 -12.48 -4.84
N VAL A 228 5.66 -12.48 -4.58
CA VAL A 228 4.75 -13.55 -4.99
C VAL A 228 3.53 -12.92 -5.67
N GLY A 229 3.14 -13.44 -6.83
CA GLY A 229 2.00 -12.95 -7.61
C GLY A 229 1.71 -13.83 -8.82
N ASP A 230 0.46 -13.90 -9.26
CA ASP A 230 0.02 -14.65 -10.43
C ASP A 230 0.39 -13.90 -11.72
N VAL A 231 1.54 -14.24 -12.31
CA VAL A 231 2.07 -13.54 -13.49
C VAL A 231 1.73 -14.25 -14.80
N ASP A 232 1.15 -15.44 -14.77
CA ASP A 232 0.65 -16.12 -15.98
C ASP A 232 -0.88 -16.20 -16.06
N ARG A 233 -1.58 -15.65 -15.07
CA ARG A 233 -3.04 -15.55 -14.95
C ARG A 233 -3.73 -16.90 -14.86
N ASP A 234 -3.06 -17.90 -14.28
CA ASP A 234 -3.62 -19.23 -14.08
C ASP A 234 -4.26 -19.43 -12.69
N ASN A 235 -4.30 -18.36 -11.88
CA ASN A 235 -4.75 -18.30 -10.48
C ASN A 235 -3.86 -19.06 -9.49
N LYS A 236 -2.58 -19.29 -9.83
CA LYS A 236 -1.60 -19.85 -8.90
C LYS A 236 -0.51 -18.81 -8.69
N PRO A 237 -0.23 -18.39 -7.45
CA PRO A 237 0.79 -17.39 -7.23
C PRO A 237 2.19 -17.92 -7.59
N ASP A 238 2.90 -17.18 -8.44
CA ASP A 238 4.25 -17.46 -8.90
C ASP A 238 5.29 -16.77 -8.02
N ILE A 239 6.55 -17.21 -8.09
CA ILE A 239 7.65 -16.62 -7.33
C ILE A 239 8.52 -15.77 -8.24
N ILE A 240 8.82 -14.54 -7.80
CA ILE A 240 9.72 -13.61 -8.47
C ILE A 240 10.86 -13.26 -7.51
N ALA A 241 12.11 -13.44 -7.92
CA ALA A 241 13.30 -13.14 -7.10
C ALA A 241 14.22 -12.11 -7.77
N ALA A 242 14.72 -11.13 -7.03
CA ALA A 242 15.77 -10.21 -7.48
C ALA A 242 17.16 -10.74 -7.11
N ASN A 243 17.99 -10.97 -8.12
CA ASN A 243 19.30 -11.62 -7.97
C ASN A 243 20.42 -10.60 -8.19
N GLY A 244 20.91 -10.00 -7.11
CA GLY A 244 21.90 -8.92 -7.20
C GLY A 244 23.28 -9.39 -7.65
N GLY A 245 23.60 -10.67 -7.48
CA GLY A 245 24.87 -11.25 -7.92
C GLY A 245 24.90 -11.62 -9.40
N SER A 246 23.72 -11.70 -10.04
CA SER A 246 23.59 -12.02 -11.46
C SER A 246 23.00 -10.91 -12.30
N ASP A 247 22.61 -9.78 -11.69
CA ASP A 247 21.96 -8.65 -12.37
C ASP A 247 20.64 -9.06 -13.10
N THR A 248 19.95 -10.06 -12.55
CA THR A 248 18.70 -10.61 -13.12
C THR A 248 17.55 -10.60 -12.12
N VAL A 249 16.34 -10.77 -12.66
CA VAL A 249 15.21 -11.32 -11.90
C VAL A 249 14.92 -12.75 -12.36
N SER A 250 14.60 -13.64 -11.43
CA SER A 250 14.12 -15.01 -11.72
C SER A 250 12.60 -15.07 -11.55
N VAL A 251 11.92 -15.74 -12.48
CA VAL A 251 10.48 -16.05 -12.41
C VAL A 251 10.32 -17.56 -12.37
N LEU A 252 9.64 -18.07 -11.35
CA LEU A 252 9.32 -19.50 -11.19
C LEU A 252 7.81 -19.65 -11.22
N LEU A 253 7.30 -20.23 -12.30
CA LEU A 253 5.87 -20.45 -12.47
C LEU A 253 5.40 -21.62 -11.60
N ASN A 254 4.24 -21.47 -10.97
CA ASN A 254 3.68 -22.42 -10.04
C ASN A 254 2.90 -23.53 -10.77
N THR A 255 3.08 -24.77 -10.35
CA THR A 255 2.31 -25.91 -10.90
C THR A 255 0.94 -26.07 -10.23
N GLY A 256 0.74 -25.48 -9.06
CA GLY A 256 -0.55 -25.42 -8.32
C GLY A 256 -0.64 -26.34 -7.12
N ASN A 257 0.47 -26.97 -6.71
CA ASN A 257 0.53 -27.84 -5.55
C ASN A 257 1.69 -27.48 -4.61
N GLY A 258 2.18 -26.23 -4.69
CA GLY A 258 3.38 -25.77 -3.97
C GLY A 258 4.69 -26.20 -4.62
N THR A 259 4.65 -26.76 -5.84
CA THR A 259 5.84 -27.02 -6.65
C THR A 259 5.95 -26.08 -7.85
N PHE A 260 7.17 -25.76 -8.27
CA PHE A 260 7.45 -24.74 -9.27
C PHE A 260 8.27 -25.29 -10.43
N PHE A 261 8.04 -24.74 -11.62
CA PHE A 261 8.88 -24.97 -12.78
C PHE A 261 10.28 -24.36 -12.59
N PRO A 262 11.30 -24.83 -13.33
CA PRO A 262 12.60 -24.18 -13.36
C PRO A 262 12.51 -22.69 -13.67
N GLN A 263 13.38 -21.89 -13.06
CA GLN A 263 13.41 -20.44 -13.27
C GLN A 263 13.55 -20.06 -14.75
N THR A 264 12.85 -19.01 -15.15
CA THR A 264 13.19 -18.17 -16.30
C THR A 264 13.81 -16.88 -15.80
N THR A 265 14.89 -16.42 -16.42
CA THR A 265 15.62 -15.22 -15.98
C THR A 265 15.48 -14.08 -16.97
N TYR A 266 15.44 -12.87 -16.44
CA TYR A 266 15.40 -11.63 -17.21
C TYR A 266 16.47 -10.67 -16.71
N GLU A 267 17.25 -10.12 -17.63
CA GLU A 267 18.27 -9.12 -17.34
C GLU A 267 17.63 -7.81 -16.86
N VAL A 268 18.15 -7.26 -15.77
CA VAL A 268 17.71 -5.98 -15.19
C VAL A 268 18.91 -5.05 -14.99
N GLY A 269 18.82 -4.08 -14.08
CA GLY A 269 19.96 -3.26 -13.70
C GLY A 269 20.94 -4.00 -12.79
N ILE A 270 22.11 -3.40 -12.62
CA ILE A 270 23.22 -3.93 -11.82
C ILE A 270 22.87 -3.93 -10.33
N ASP A 271 23.12 -5.06 -9.65
CA ASP A 271 22.90 -5.28 -8.23
C ASP A 271 21.41 -5.15 -7.87
N ALA A 272 20.58 -5.95 -8.56
CA ALA A 272 19.15 -6.09 -8.32
C ALA A 272 18.85 -6.41 -6.84
N TRP A 273 18.11 -5.54 -6.18
CA TRP A 273 18.04 -5.53 -4.72
C TRP A 273 16.64 -5.67 -4.14
N SER A 274 15.66 -5.07 -4.80
CA SER A 274 14.25 -5.13 -4.42
C SER A 274 13.42 -5.47 -5.64
N VAL A 275 12.37 -6.27 -5.46
CA VAL A 275 11.37 -6.53 -6.50
C VAL A 275 9.97 -6.32 -5.96
N ALA A 276 9.12 -5.75 -6.80
CA ALA A 276 7.68 -5.63 -6.59
C ALA A 276 6.96 -6.15 -7.83
N VAL A 277 5.73 -6.63 -7.65
CA VAL A 277 4.89 -7.17 -8.71
C VAL A 277 3.55 -6.46 -8.65
N ALA A 278 3.15 -5.82 -9.75
CA ALA A 278 1.94 -4.99 -9.84
C ALA A 278 1.60 -4.70 -11.31
N ASP A 279 0.34 -4.40 -11.62
CA ASP A 279 -0.09 -3.99 -12.96
C ASP A 279 0.24 -2.52 -13.24
N VAL A 280 1.50 -2.22 -13.60
CA VAL A 280 2.00 -0.84 -13.68
C VAL A 280 1.58 -0.09 -14.94
N ASN A 281 0.93 -0.76 -15.88
CA ASN A 281 0.44 -0.15 -17.12
C ASN A 281 -1.09 -0.24 -17.28
N CYS A 282 -1.79 -0.72 -16.25
CA CYS A 282 -3.24 -0.89 -16.20
C CYS A 282 -3.81 -1.83 -17.28
N ASP A 283 -3.05 -2.83 -17.73
CA ASP A 283 -3.49 -3.83 -18.71
C ASP A 283 -4.03 -5.13 -18.07
N ASN A 284 -4.19 -5.11 -16.74
CA ASN A 284 -4.58 -6.19 -15.85
C ASN A 284 -3.55 -7.34 -15.79
N LYS A 285 -2.30 -7.15 -16.20
CA LYS A 285 -1.23 -8.15 -16.04
C LYS A 285 -0.29 -7.67 -14.96
N LEU A 286 0.08 -8.57 -14.06
CA LEU A 286 1.11 -8.24 -13.10
C LEU A 286 2.47 -8.13 -13.82
N ASP A 287 3.03 -6.92 -13.80
CA ASP A 287 4.36 -6.59 -14.29
C ASP A 287 5.39 -6.71 -13.16
N ILE A 288 6.68 -6.71 -13.53
CA ILE A 288 7.78 -6.74 -12.56
C ILE A 288 8.45 -5.36 -12.50
N VAL A 289 8.60 -4.82 -11.29
CA VAL A 289 9.42 -3.64 -11.02
C VAL A 289 10.60 -4.04 -10.15
N SER A 290 11.81 -3.78 -10.61
CA SER A 290 13.03 -4.09 -9.87
C SER A 290 13.87 -2.84 -9.62
N ALA A 291 14.31 -2.66 -8.38
CA ALA A 291 15.20 -1.59 -7.97
C ALA A 291 16.62 -2.10 -7.74
N HIS A 292 17.59 -1.25 -8.09
CA HIS A 292 18.98 -1.64 -8.27
C HIS A 292 19.89 -0.78 -7.40
N ARG A 293 20.89 -1.40 -6.78
CA ARG A 293 21.82 -0.64 -5.93
C ARG A 293 22.92 0.09 -6.69
N ARG A 294 23.22 -0.33 -7.91
CA ARG A 294 24.31 0.23 -8.72
C ARG A 294 23.86 0.76 -10.07
N SER A 295 22.55 0.79 -10.30
CA SER A 295 21.95 1.48 -11.43
C SER A 295 21.12 2.63 -10.87
N TYR A 296 21.31 3.84 -11.39
CA TYR A 296 20.53 5.04 -11.03
C TYR A 296 19.11 4.98 -11.61
N ALA A 297 18.50 3.80 -11.57
CA ALA A 297 17.28 3.48 -12.27
C ALA A 297 16.55 2.31 -11.60
N VAL A 298 15.24 2.25 -11.82
CA VAL A 298 14.44 1.03 -11.68
C VAL A 298 14.17 0.44 -13.05
N SER A 299 14.02 -0.88 -13.11
CA SER A 299 13.61 -1.60 -14.31
C SER A 299 12.16 -2.02 -14.20
N VAL A 300 11.38 -1.77 -15.24
CA VAL A 300 10.00 -2.25 -15.40
C VAL A 300 9.97 -3.23 -16.55
N LEU A 301 9.53 -4.46 -16.26
CA LEU A 301 9.38 -5.53 -17.23
C LEU A 301 7.88 -5.76 -17.44
N LEU A 302 7.40 -5.41 -18.62
CA LEU A 302 5.98 -5.54 -18.95
C LEU A 302 5.64 -6.98 -19.32
N ASN A 303 4.62 -7.52 -18.68
CA ASN A 303 4.16 -8.87 -18.85
C ASN A 303 3.35 -9.01 -20.15
N THR A 304 3.55 -10.12 -20.86
CA THR A 304 2.81 -10.44 -22.08
C THR A 304 1.53 -11.23 -21.80
N GLY A 305 1.37 -11.75 -20.58
CA GLY A 305 0.15 -12.36 -20.05
C GLY A 305 0.19 -13.88 -19.94
N ASN A 306 1.37 -14.50 -20.07
CA ASN A 306 1.59 -15.94 -19.96
C ASN A 306 2.84 -16.27 -19.13
N GLY A 307 3.22 -15.38 -18.20
CA GLY A 307 4.44 -15.50 -17.40
C GLY A 307 5.72 -15.12 -18.15
N THR A 308 5.61 -14.59 -19.39
CA THR A 308 6.75 -14.06 -20.14
C THR A 308 6.75 -12.53 -20.20
N PHE A 309 7.94 -11.94 -20.11
CA PHE A 309 8.10 -10.49 -19.97
C PHE A 309 8.90 -9.89 -21.13
N SER A 310 8.55 -8.66 -21.48
CA SER A 310 9.31 -7.85 -22.43
C SER A 310 10.65 -7.41 -21.82
N PRO A 311 11.64 -7.02 -22.65
CA PRO A 311 12.87 -6.41 -22.16
C PRO A 311 12.60 -5.21 -21.23
N GLN A 312 13.49 -4.99 -20.27
CA GLN A 312 13.35 -3.92 -19.29
C GLN A 312 13.20 -2.53 -19.92
N ASN A 313 12.28 -1.75 -19.39
CA ASN A 313 12.27 -0.29 -19.51
C ASN A 313 12.91 0.31 -18.26
N SER A 314 13.90 1.19 -18.42
CA SER A 314 14.60 1.79 -17.29
C SER A 314 14.10 3.21 -17.02
N TYR A 315 13.79 3.49 -15.76
CA TYR A 315 13.36 4.82 -15.30
C TYR A 315 14.31 5.34 -14.25
N ALA A 316 14.80 6.57 -14.43
CA ALA A 316 15.80 7.16 -13.56
C ALA A 316 15.26 7.41 -12.14
N VAL A 317 16.06 7.07 -11.14
CA VAL A 317 15.81 7.31 -9.71
C VAL A 317 17.12 7.63 -8.99
N GLY A 318 17.04 7.93 -7.70
CA GLY A 318 18.22 8.22 -6.87
C GLY A 318 19.18 7.03 -6.72
N GLN A 319 20.42 7.34 -6.27
CA GLN A 319 21.47 6.34 -6.09
C GLN A 319 21.13 5.28 -5.04
N ARG A 320 21.53 4.04 -5.34
CA ARG A 320 21.47 2.90 -4.42
C ARG A 320 20.06 2.65 -3.90
N SER A 321 19.14 2.47 -4.85
CA SER A 321 17.75 2.15 -4.59
C SER A 321 17.66 0.84 -3.80
N ARG A 322 17.05 0.89 -2.62
CA ARG A 322 17.01 -0.22 -1.65
C ARG A 322 15.66 -0.89 -1.55
N SER A 323 14.60 -0.18 -1.85
CA SER A 323 13.24 -0.66 -1.75
C SER A 323 12.42 0.01 -2.82
N VAL A 324 11.54 -0.79 -3.43
CA VAL A 324 10.51 -0.31 -4.35
C VAL A 324 9.16 -0.77 -3.83
N ALA A 325 8.20 0.14 -3.86
CA ALA A 325 6.79 -0.14 -3.66
C ALA A 325 6.03 0.35 -4.88
N VAL A 326 4.95 -0.34 -5.22
CA VAL A 326 4.06 0.06 -6.30
C VAL A 326 2.66 0.22 -5.72
N THR A 327 2.12 1.41 -5.80
CA THR A 327 0.79 1.74 -5.30
C THR A 327 0.37 3.08 -5.88
N ASP A 328 -0.93 3.30 -6.00
CA ASP A 328 -1.50 4.58 -6.37
C ASP A 328 -1.35 5.56 -5.19
N VAL A 329 -0.37 6.46 -5.25
CA VAL A 329 -0.08 7.40 -4.14
C VAL A 329 -0.80 8.73 -4.28
N ASN A 330 -1.29 9.05 -5.47
CA ASN A 330 -2.02 10.29 -5.75
C ASN A 330 -3.55 10.06 -5.85
N CYS A 331 -4.01 8.82 -5.68
CA CYS A 331 -5.38 8.37 -5.85
C CYS A 331 -5.94 8.73 -7.25
N ASP A 332 -5.18 8.48 -8.32
CA ASP A 332 -5.67 8.66 -9.70
C ASP A 332 -6.09 7.33 -10.38
N ASN A 333 -6.08 6.24 -9.60
CA ASN A 333 -6.34 4.87 -10.00
C ASN A 333 -5.32 4.31 -11.01
N LYS A 334 -4.14 4.91 -11.09
CA LYS A 334 -2.97 4.40 -11.81
C LYS A 334 -1.86 4.11 -10.79
N PRO A 335 -1.28 2.90 -10.76
CA PRO A 335 -0.23 2.58 -9.80
C PRO A 335 1.07 3.35 -10.07
N ASP A 336 1.53 4.06 -9.06
CA ASP A 336 2.80 4.77 -9.08
C ASP A 336 3.94 3.91 -8.54
N ILE A 337 5.17 4.25 -8.92
CA ILE A 337 6.37 3.59 -8.40
C ILE A 337 7.03 4.50 -7.37
N VAL A 338 7.20 4.01 -6.14
CA VAL A 338 7.88 4.71 -5.05
C VAL A 338 9.19 3.99 -4.70
N VAL A 339 10.30 4.73 -4.68
CA VAL A 339 11.64 4.16 -4.52
C VAL A 339 12.41 4.88 -3.43
N ALA A 340 12.93 4.12 -2.47
CA ALA A 340 13.81 4.64 -1.42
C ALA A 340 15.29 4.52 -1.84
N SER A 341 16.00 5.65 -1.86
CA SER A 341 17.40 5.75 -2.31
C SER A 341 18.32 6.04 -1.12
N TYR A 342 19.22 5.09 -0.82
CA TYR A 342 19.98 5.13 0.44
C TYR A 342 21.08 6.20 0.47
N ASP A 343 21.85 6.36 -0.61
CA ASP A 343 23.01 7.26 -0.57
C ASP A 343 22.62 8.74 -0.73
N GLU A 344 21.46 9.01 -1.34
CA GLU A 344 20.96 10.39 -1.53
C GLU A 344 20.04 10.88 -0.40
N ASN A 345 19.58 9.99 0.48
CA ASN A 345 18.52 10.28 1.45
C ASN A 345 17.22 10.79 0.78
N THR A 346 16.87 10.22 -0.37
CA THR A 346 15.72 10.64 -1.19
C THR A 346 14.70 9.52 -1.35
N VAL A 347 13.45 9.93 -1.58
CA VAL A 347 12.40 9.08 -2.14
C VAL A 347 12.07 9.60 -3.53
N SER A 348 12.09 8.73 -4.53
CA SER A 348 11.61 9.03 -5.87
C SER A 348 10.18 8.52 -6.01
N VAL A 349 9.29 9.35 -6.55
CA VAL A 349 7.91 8.97 -6.91
C VAL A 349 7.77 9.15 -8.41
N LEU A 350 7.49 8.06 -9.12
CA LEU A 350 7.23 8.07 -10.56
C LEU A 350 5.72 7.93 -10.72
N LEU A 351 5.07 9.05 -11.02
CA LEU A 351 3.64 9.07 -11.26
C LEU A 351 3.33 8.47 -12.63
N GLN A 352 2.40 7.53 -12.66
CA GLN A 352 1.87 7.05 -13.92
C GLN A 352 0.98 8.15 -14.54
N CYS A 353 1.12 8.38 -15.85
CA CYS A 353 0.33 9.37 -16.60
C CYS A 353 -0.72 8.66 -17.46
#